data_AF-A0A7T5RI51-F1
#
_entry.id   AF-A0A7T5RI51-F1
#
_cell.length_a   1.000
_cell.length_b   1.000
_cell.length_c   1.000
_cell.angle_alpha   90.00
_cell.angle_beta   90.00
_cell.angle_gamma   90.00
#
_symmetry.space_group_name_H-M   'P 1'
#
loop_
_entity.id
_entity.type
_entity.pdbx_description
1 polymer ?
#
loop_
_entity_poly.entity_id
_entity_poly.type
_entity_poly.pdbx_seq_one_letter_code
_entity_poly.pdbx_strand_id
1 'polypeptide(L)'
;MRRIIALFKQNSLLAGFLIFYFLIIFYKLAAFPMPFFDWDESIYAQVGKEMVAQKSFVPLWQGQAWLEKPPLVPFINGILINNVPITPEISTRVLSLILSVIALLLIYAWSNKIFKSKKISLFAVILTAFNPIFLQRAQTLNTDIFLLIGWFGYFLYFSNFWLGLFFLFLGVFSKSLLGFYPLIILGLFYVYQLIGKKISKNQFLKFAKKSVLQVFILSIWFFLMLFVYKETFIKVHFTDHLLRRVTSSIESHFGKRTFYIDVFISQYSYFLLAALASLIIIFKDYISKKIKDDKLFLSLFLLPWFLFLNLTKTKISWYLYPAIPQVTFLLAYPLVLIKKHKYLLNFLVLTLFLSLSYRVIFTDNFFNSFYSAYDAIYKVSWLAKEKCSSLYVLISPTDRNTYDTLRSMNLLISTSEMYGPHPSIIYYFEKKVSLIYNKNKFISKIPSIKKTACLTLEKVDLDFNPQKYNLNLIKNFDSQYLFQKRSL
;
A
#
# COMPACT_ATOMS: atom_id res chain seq x y z
N MET A 1 3.79 26.01 -4.26
CA MET A 1 4.90 26.29 -3.32
C MET A 1 4.59 27.37 -2.29
N ARG A 2 4.25 28.63 -2.65
CA ARG A 2 3.95 29.73 -1.67
C ARG A 2 2.89 29.39 -0.59
N ARG A 3 1.79 28.70 -0.95
CA ARG A 3 0.75 28.28 0.02
C ARG A 3 1.21 27.19 1.00
N ILE A 4 2.09 26.28 0.57
CA ILE A 4 2.64 25.23 1.44
C ILE A 4 3.65 25.85 2.40
N ILE A 5 4.55 26.71 1.90
CA ILE A 5 5.49 27.46 2.76
C ILE A 5 4.73 28.34 3.76
N ALA A 6 3.61 28.96 3.35
CA ALA A 6 2.75 29.70 4.26
C ALA A 6 2.10 28.80 5.33
N LEU A 7 1.70 27.57 4.99
CA LEU A 7 1.19 26.59 5.98
C LEU A 7 2.27 26.23 7.01
N PHE A 8 3.53 26.03 6.61
CA PHE A 8 4.63 25.77 7.54
C PHE A 8 4.95 26.98 8.41
N LYS A 9 5.09 28.17 7.82
CA LYS A 9 5.37 29.42 8.57
C LYS A 9 4.27 29.79 9.56
N GLN A 10 3.01 29.46 9.26
CA GLN A 10 1.88 29.75 10.14
C GLN A 10 1.64 28.68 11.21
N ASN A 11 2.27 27.50 11.13
CA ASN A 11 1.99 26.36 12.00
C ASN A 11 3.28 25.67 12.48
N SER A 12 4.05 26.34 13.33
CA SER A 12 5.32 25.83 13.89
C SER A 12 5.19 24.47 14.57
N LEU A 13 4.10 24.21 15.30
CA LEU A 13 3.87 22.91 15.96
C LEU A 13 3.71 21.75 14.96
N LEU A 14 3.03 21.99 13.84
CA LEU A 14 2.91 20.99 12.78
C LEU A 14 4.27 20.72 12.14
N ALA A 15 5.02 21.79 11.85
CA ALA A 15 6.35 21.68 11.28
C ALA A 15 7.27 20.86 12.20
N GLY A 16 7.32 21.21 13.49
CA GLY A 16 8.10 20.51 14.50
C GLY A 16 7.71 19.03 14.62
N PHE A 17 6.40 18.73 14.65
CA PHE A 17 5.92 17.34 14.68
C PHE A 17 6.34 16.54 13.44
N LEU A 18 6.17 17.09 12.24
CA LEU A 18 6.51 16.38 11.00
C LEU A 18 8.02 16.18 10.85
N ILE A 19 8.83 17.15 11.28
CA ILE A 19 10.30 17.01 11.33
C ILE A 19 10.67 15.90 12.32
N PHE A 20 10.11 15.92 13.54
CA PHE A 20 10.34 14.87 14.53
C PHE A 20 9.93 13.47 14.00
N TYR A 21 8.73 13.35 13.43
CA TYR A 21 8.23 12.12 12.83
C TYR A 21 9.13 11.60 11.70
N PHE A 22 9.61 12.51 10.84
CA PHE A 22 10.55 12.15 9.79
C PHE A 22 11.87 11.66 10.39
N LEU A 23 12.47 12.42 11.31
CA LEU A 23 13.78 12.10 11.87
C LEU A 23 13.79 10.77 12.64
N ILE A 24 12.77 10.50 13.46
CA ILE A 24 12.71 9.27 14.25
C ILE A 24 12.56 8.02 13.37
N ILE A 25 11.74 8.08 12.32
CA ILE A 25 11.58 6.96 11.39
C ILE A 25 12.80 6.83 10.48
N PHE A 26 13.33 7.95 9.97
CA PHE A 26 14.55 7.98 9.16
C PHE A 26 15.71 7.33 9.92
N TYR A 27 15.91 7.70 11.19
CA TYR A 27 16.93 7.08 12.04
C TYR A 27 16.75 5.56 12.11
N LYS A 28 15.53 5.07 12.35
CA LYS A 28 15.26 3.63 12.39
C LYS A 28 15.58 2.94 11.05
N LEU A 29 15.15 3.52 9.93
CA LEU A 29 15.39 2.97 8.59
C LEU A 29 16.88 2.93 8.24
N ALA A 30 17.63 3.97 8.63
CA ALA A 30 19.05 4.10 8.33
C ALA A 30 19.95 3.26 9.26
N ALA A 31 19.62 3.21 10.56
CA ALA A 31 20.41 2.49 11.56
C ALA A 31 20.21 0.97 11.50
N PHE A 32 19.04 0.51 11.04
CA PHE A 32 18.67 -0.91 11.01
C PHE A 32 18.11 -1.33 9.63
N PRO A 33 18.92 -1.32 8.56
CA PRO A 33 18.46 -1.69 7.23
C PRO A 33 18.15 -3.19 7.15
N MET A 34 16.85 -3.52 7.10
CA MET A 34 16.36 -4.89 6.85
C MET A 34 16.15 -5.12 5.35
N PRO A 35 16.20 -6.37 4.85
CA PRO A 35 15.92 -6.67 3.45
C PRO A 35 14.48 -6.30 3.07
N PHE A 36 14.14 -6.27 1.79
CA PHE A 36 12.76 -6.03 1.35
C PHE A 36 11.82 -7.11 1.89
N PHE A 37 10.68 -6.66 2.40
CA PHE A 37 9.59 -7.56 2.77
C PHE A 37 9.06 -8.29 1.52
N ASP A 38 8.67 -9.55 1.71
CA ASP A 38 7.98 -10.29 0.68
C ASP A 38 6.65 -9.60 0.29
N TRP A 39 6.16 -9.94 -0.90
CA TRP A 39 5.02 -9.30 -1.56
C TRP A 39 5.32 -7.87 -2.03
N ASP A 40 4.66 -6.87 -1.46
CA ASP A 40 4.65 -5.50 -2.02
C ASP A 40 6.06 -4.95 -2.27
N GLU A 41 6.97 -4.97 -1.28
CA GLU A 41 8.29 -4.33 -1.44
C GLU A 41 9.12 -5.05 -2.51
N SER A 42 9.28 -6.36 -2.37
CA SER A 42 10.09 -7.16 -3.31
C SER A 42 9.51 -7.14 -4.73
N ILE A 43 8.18 -7.17 -4.88
CA ILE A 43 7.52 -7.11 -6.18
C ILE A 43 7.77 -5.75 -6.83
N TYR A 44 7.44 -4.64 -6.18
CA TYR A 44 7.62 -3.33 -6.82
C TYR A 44 9.08 -2.94 -7.03
N ALA A 45 9.98 -3.39 -6.14
CA ALA A 45 11.42 -3.18 -6.30
C ALA A 45 11.94 -3.90 -7.55
N GLN A 46 11.62 -5.20 -7.70
CA GLN A 46 12.03 -5.98 -8.87
C GLN A 46 11.39 -5.46 -10.15
N VAL A 47 10.07 -5.21 -10.14
CA VAL A 47 9.35 -4.69 -11.30
C VAL A 47 9.95 -3.35 -11.74
N GLY A 48 10.21 -2.45 -10.79
CA GLY A 48 10.85 -1.17 -11.04
C GLY A 48 12.25 -1.29 -11.62
N LYS A 49 13.08 -2.16 -11.03
CA LYS A 49 14.45 -2.44 -11.48
C LYS A 49 14.46 -2.89 -12.95
N GLU A 50 13.58 -3.82 -13.31
CA GLU A 50 13.45 -4.32 -14.67
C GLU A 50 12.92 -3.25 -15.64
N MET A 51 11.91 -2.48 -15.25
CA MET A 51 11.38 -1.38 -16.07
C MET A 51 12.47 -0.39 -16.48
N VAL A 52 13.28 0.06 -15.51
CA VAL A 52 14.33 1.04 -15.78
C VAL A 52 15.47 0.42 -16.58
N ALA A 53 15.90 -0.80 -16.24
CA ALA A 53 16.96 -1.51 -16.96
C ALA A 53 16.59 -1.75 -18.44
N GLN A 54 15.31 -2.05 -18.71
CA GLN A 54 14.81 -2.32 -20.06
C GLN A 54 14.18 -1.11 -20.75
N LYS A 55 14.23 0.08 -20.13
CA LYS A 55 13.60 1.32 -20.63
C LYS A 55 12.12 1.13 -21.00
N SER A 56 11.40 0.31 -20.23
CA SER A 56 10.02 -0.08 -20.50
C SER A 56 9.02 0.81 -19.76
N PHE A 57 8.01 1.29 -20.48
CA PHE A 57 6.82 1.95 -19.89
C PHE A 57 5.75 0.95 -19.43
N VAL A 58 5.93 -0.34 -19.78
CA VAL A 58 5.13 -1.45 -19.25
C VAL A 58 5.87 -2.05 -18.07
N PRO A 59 5.23 -2.26 -16.91
CA PRO A 59 5.83 -2.98 -15.81
C PRO A 59 6.24 -4.40 -16.21
N LEU A 60 7.39 -4.88 -15.71
CA LEU A 60 7.96 -6.18 -16.07
C LEU A 60 8.23 -7.04 -14.85
N TRP A 61 8.02 -8.35 -14.94
CA TRP A 61 8.39 -9.33 -13.93
C TRP A 61 9.13 -10.49 -14.58
N GLN A 62 10.40 -10.67 -14.22
CA GLN A 62 11.33 -11.61 -14.86
C GLN A 62 11.34 -11.49 -16.40
N GLY A 63 11.27 -10.26 -16.90
CA GLY A 63 11.26 -9.92 -18.32
C GLY A 63 9.92 -10.12 -19.05
N GLN A 64 8.85 -10.51 -18.33
CA GLN A 64 7.50 -10.64 -18.88
C GLN A 64 6.61 -9.47 -18.47
N ALA A 65 5.61 -9.12 -19.27
CA ALA A 65 4.69 -8.04 -18.94
C ALA A 65 3.92 -8.30 -17.63
N TRP A 66 4.03 -7.37 -16.69
CA TRP A 66 3.34 -7.39 -15.41
C TRP A 66 2.14 -6.45 -15.46
N LEU A 67 0.95 -7.01 -15.69
CA LEU A 67 -0.26 -6.25 -16.02
C LEU A 67 -1.16 -5.97 -14.81
N GLU A 68 -0.72 -6.26 -13.59
CA GLU A 68 -1.57 -6.15 -12.40
C GLU A 68 -1.87 -4.71 -12.00
N LYS A 69 -0.87 -3.82 -12.06
CA LYS A 69 -1.02 -2.41 -11.65
C LYS A 69 -0.31 -1.46 -12.63
N PRO A 70 -0.69 -0.18 -12.63
CA PRO A 70 -0.06 0.80 -13.50
C PRO A 70 1.38 1.16 -13.04
N PRO A 71 2.15 1.87 -13.89
CA PRO A 71 3.61 1.91 -13.78
C PRO A 71 4.17 2.84 -12.70
N LEU A 72 3.42 3.79 -12.15
CA LEU A 72 4.00 4.91 -11.38
C LEU A 72 4.86 4.46 -10.20
N VAL A 73 4.32 3.54 -9.38
CA VAL A 73 4.98 3.10 -8.15
C VAL A 73 6.23 2.28 -8.43
N PRO A 74 6.19 1.19 -9.24
CA PRO A 74 7.41 0.48 -9.57
C PRO A 74 8.41 1.37 -10.32
N PHE A 75 7.97 2.22 -11.25
CA PHE A 75 8.87 3.07 -12.03
C PHE A 75 9.68 4.05 -11.17
N ILE A 76 9.02 4.79 -10.27
CA ILE A 76 9.73 5.73 -9.38
C ILE A 76 10.73 4.97 -8.48
N ASN A 77 10.34 3.82 -7.95
CA ASN A 77 11.25 3.03 -7.11
C ASN A 77 12.42 2.47 -7.93
N GLY A 78 12.19 2.00 -9.15
CA GLY A 78 13.25 1.58 -10.07
C GLY A 78 14.26 2.69 -10.37
N ILE A 79 13.79 3.94 -10.52
CA ILE A 79 14.67 5.10 -10.69
C ILE A 79 15.56 5.28 -9.45
N LEU A 80 15.00 5.20 -8.25
CA LEU A 80 15.80 5.32 -7.01
C LEU A 80 16.84 4.22 -6.89
N ILE A 81 16.42 2.96 -7.11
CA ILE A 81 17.28 1.78 -7.03
C ILE A 81 18.48 1.89 -7.98
N ASN A 82 18.28 2.44 -9.17
CA ASN A 82 19.33 2.49 -10.20
C ASN A 82 20.19 3.76 -10.16
N ASN A 83 19.72 4.86 -9.56
CA ASN A 83 20.39 6.17 -9.68
C ASN A 83 20.81 6.79 -8.35
N VAL A 84 20.35 6.29 -7.20
CA VAL A 84 20.72 6.82 -5.88
C VAL A 84 21.84 5.96 -5.28
N PRO A 85 22.98 6.54 -4.87
CA PRO A 85 24.11 5.81 -4.29
C PRO A 85 23.89 5.46 -2.81
N ILE A 86 22.72 4.91 -2.50
CA ILE A 86 22.29 4.45 -1.17
C ILE A 86 21.64 3.08 -1.38
N THR A 87 21.73 2.18 -0.39
CA THR A 87 21.09 0.86 -0.50
C THR A 87 19.61 0.99 -0.89
N PRO A 88 19.12 0.20 -1.86
CA PRO A 88 17.73 0.19 -2.31
C PRO A 88 16.68 0.18 -1.19
N GLU A 89 16.93 -0.62 -0.16
CA GLU A 89 16.06 -0.79 1.00
C GLU A 89 15.89 0.51 1.77
N ILE A 90 16.95 1.30 1.93
CA ILE A 90 16.87 2.60 2.61
C ILE A 90 16.24 3.63 1.68
N SER A 91 16.75 3.79 0.46
CA SER A 91 16.35 4.88 -0.45
C SER A 91 14.84 4.85 -0.80
N THR A 92 14.30 3.67 -1.09
CA THR A 92 12.87 3.50 -1.43
C THR A 92 11.94 3.62 -0.22
N ARG A 93 12.38 3.21 0.97
CA ARG A 93 11.62 3.41 2.22
C ARG A 93 11.64 4.87 2.68
N VAL A 94 12.76 5.58 2.47
CA VAL A 94 12.83 7.03 2.71
C VAL A 94 11.89 7.78 1.78
N LEU A 95 11.74 7.37 0.50
CA LEU A 95 10.69 7.92 -0.36
C LEU A 95 9.30 7.70 0.24
N SER A 96 9.00 6.50 0.71
CA SER A 96 7.72 6.19 1.35
C SER A 96 7.48 7.07 2.59
N LEU A 97 8.52 7.32 3.39
CA LEU A 97 8.47 8.24 4.53
C LEU A 97 8.20 9.70 4.11
N ILE A 98 8.87 10.20 3.06
CA ILE A 98 8.63 11.53 2.50
C ILE A 98 7.17 11.66 2.04
N LEU A 99 6.65 10.64 1.35
CA LEU A 99 5.27 10.59 0.90
C LEU A 99 4.29 10.56 2.09
N SER A 100 4.63 9.87 3.19
CA SER A 100 3.84 9.93 4.44
C SER A 100 3.76 11.31 5.02
N VAL A 101 4.86 12.04 5.07
CA VAL A 101 4.87 13.44 5.52
C VAL A 101 3.97 14.31 4.63
N ILE A 102 4.02 14.12 3.30
CA ILE A 102 3.14 14.80 2.35
C ILE A 102 1.66 14.44 2.60
N ALA A 103 1.35 13.16 2.79
CA ALA A 103 -0.02 12.72 3.10
C ALA A 103 -0.54 13.35 4.40
N LEU A 104 0.28 13.36 5.46
CA LEU A 104 -0.05 13.99 6.75
C LEU A 104 -0.27 15.51 6.61
N LEU A 105 0.49 16.20 5.77
CA LEU A 105 0.26 17.62 5.45
C LEU A 105 -1.08 17.85 4.75
N LEU A 106 -1.47 16.98 3.81
CA LEU A 106 -2.76 17.08 3.13
C LEU A 106 -3.92 16.78 4.09
N ILE A 107 -3.76 15.79 4.96
CA ILE A 107 -4.73 15.47 6.02
C ILE A 107 -4.88 16.63 7.01
N TYR A 108 -3.78 17.30 7.37
CA TYR A 108 -3.82 18.53 8.17
C TYR A 108 -4.64 19.62 7.47
N ALA A 109 -4.35 19.87 6.19
CA ALA A 109 -5.03 20.91 5.42
C ALA A 109 -6.55 20.63 5.30
N TRP A 110 -6.92 19.37 5.06
CA TRP A 110 -8.31 18.93 5.02
C TRP A 110 -9.00 19.08 6.38
N SER A 111 -8.42 18.52 7.44
CA SER A 111 -9.02 18.58 8.79
C SER A 111 -9.11 20.02 9.31
N ASN A 112 -8.11 20.87 9.06
CA ASN A 112 -8.12 22.27 9.49
C ASN A 112 -9.17 23.11 8.73
N LYS A 113 -9.45 22.78 7.47
CA LYS A 113 -10.57 23.39 6.73
C LYS A 113 -11.92 23.14 7.41
N ILE A 114 -12.07 22.01 8.09
CA ILE A 114 -13.32 21.58 8.73
C ILE A 114 -13.39 22.01 10.20
N PHE A 115 -12.36 21.69 10.99
CA PHE A 115 -12.28 21.99 12.41
C PHE A 115 -12.12 23.49 12.69
N LYS A 116 -11.48 24.22 11.77
CA LYS A 116 -11.04 25.61 11.97
C LYS A 116 -10.24 25.76 13.27
N SER A 117 -9.40 24.76 13.58
CA SER A 117 -8.58 24.70 14.79
C SER A 117 -7.28 23.97 14.49
N LYS A 118 -6.17 24.71 14.56
CA LYS A 118 -4.83 24.18 14.30
C LYS A 118 -4.47 23.04 15.24
N LYS A 119 -4.85 23.14 16.52
CA LYS A 119 -4.55 22.13 17.56
C LYS A 119 -5.29 20.82 17.31
N ILE A 120 -6.60 20.88 17.06
CA ILE A 120 -7.42 19.68 16.82
C ILE A 120 -6.99 18.99 15.52
N SER A 121 -6.66 19.78 14.50
CA SER A 121 -6.16 19.27 13.22
C SER A 121 -4.79 18.59 13.37
N LEU A 122 -3.88 19.18 14.14
CA LEU A 122 -2.60 18.55 14.47
C LEU A 122 -2.83 17.24 15.24
N PHE A 123 -3.77 17.22 16.19
CA PHE A 123 -4.07 16.01 16.94
C PHE A 123 -4.62 14.88 16.06
N ALA A 124 -5.51 15.17 15.10
CA ALA A 124 -5.96 14.18 14.11
C ALA A 124 -4.81 13.63 13.24
N VAL A 125 -3.85 14.49 12.89
CA VAL A 125 -2.64 14.11 12.15
C VAL A 125 -1.75 13.19 12.99
N ILE A 126 -1.54 13.51 14.27
CA ILE A 126 -0.77 12.66 15.21
C ILE A 126 -1.43 11.28 15.35
N LEU A 127 -2.75 11.23 15.57
CA LEU A 127 -3.50 9.96 15.64
C LEU A 127 -3.38 9.13 14.36
N THR A 128 -3.27 9.79 13.21
CA THR A 128 -3.07 9.13 11.92
C THR A 128 -1.65 8.61 11.77
N ALA A 129 -0.65 9.45 12.06
CA ALA A 129 0.77 9.15 11.90
C ALA A 129 1.22 7.93 12.72
N PHE A 130 0.64 7.76 13.91
CA PHE A 130 0.94 6.66 14.82
C PHE A 130 -0.09 5.51 14.76
N ASN A 131 -1.04 5.53 13.83
CA ASN A 131 -1.82 4.31 13.58
C ASN A 131 -0.88 3.20 13.08
N PRO A 132 -0.97 1.95 13.59
CA PRO A 132 -0.04 0.87 13.21
C PRO A 132 0.06 0.61 11.71
N ILE A 133 -1.07 0.59 10.98
CA ILE A 133 -1.07 0.40 9.53
C ILE A 133 -0.46 1.61 8.83
N PHE A 134 -0.76 2.83 9.29
CA PHE A 134 -0.18 4.03 8.69
C PHE A 134 1.34 4.05 8.86
N LEU A 135 1.79 3.78 10.08
CA LEU A 135 3.18 3.76 10.48
C LEU A 135 3.98 2.68 9.75
N GLN A 136 3.39 1.49 9.54
CA GLN A 136 4.00 0.45 8.71
C GLN A 136 4.23 0.94 7.27
N ARG A 137 3.21 1.52 6.63
CA ARG A 137 3.30 1.99 5.24
C ARG A 137 4.17 3.24 5.08
N ALA A 138 4.51 3.93 6.18
CA ALA A 138 5.55 4.95 6.18
C ALA A 138 6.98 4.37 6.11
N GLN A 139 7.14 3.08 6.43
CA GLN A 139 8.42 2.38 6.54
C GLN A 139 8.60 1.30 5.48
N THR A 140 7.62 1.05 4.61
CA THR A 140 7.69 0.03 3.57
C THR A 140 7.29 0.59 2.22
N LEU A 141 7.89 0.06 1.17
CA LEU A 141 7.55 0.37 -0.22
C LEU A 141 6.13 -0.13 -0.54
N ASN A 142 5.22 0.77 -0.91
CA ASN A 142 3.81 0.44 -1.13
C ASN A 142 3.11 1.37 -2.13
N THR A 143 1.94 0.93 -2.61
CA THR A 143 1.09 1.74 -3.50
C THR A 143 0.08 2.62 -2.75
N ASP A 144 -0.27 2.25 -1.51
CA ASP A 144 -1.41 2.82 -0.80
C ASP A 144 -1.20 4.30 -0.43
N ILE A 145 0.06 4.70 -0.24
CA ILE A 145 0.41 6.08 0.09
C ILE A 145 0.21 7.06 -1.06
N PHE A 146 0.54 6.64 -2.28
CA PHE A 146 0.28 7.43 -3.49
C PHE A 146 -1.22 7.59 -3.71
N LEU A 147 -2.00 6.53 -3.46
CA LEU A 147 -3.45 6.57 -3.51
C LEU A 147 -4.01 7.61 -2.53
N LEU A 148 -3.52 7.60 -1.28
CA LEU A 148 -3.97 8.55 -0.25
C LEU A 148 -3.65 10.00 -0.58
N ILE A 149 -2.43 10.28 -1.06
CA ILE A 149 -2.02 11.60 -1.56
C ILE A 149 -2.90 12.02 -2.72
N GLY A 150 -3.17 11.11 -3.67
CA GLY A 150 -4.04 11.39 -4.81
C GLY A 150 -5.46 11.73 -4.38
N TRP A 151 -6.02 11.02 -3.41
CA TRP A 151 -7.37 11.26 -2.90
C TRP A 151 -7.51 12.60 -2.18
N PHE A 152 -6.68 12.85 -1.16
CA PHE A 152 -6.74 14.11 -0.43
C PHE A 152 -6.31 15.30 -1.29
N GLY A 153 -5.29 15.12 -2.11
CA GLY A 153 -4.79 16.15 -3.00
C GLY A 153 -5.82 16.55 -4.07
N TYR A 154 -6.46 15.58 -4.74
CA TYR A 154 -7.52 15.89 -5.69
C TYR A 154 -8.63 16.65 -4.99
N PHE A 155 -9.09 16.13 -3.85
CA PHE A 155 -10.16 16.73 -3.09
C PHE A 155 -9.88 18.18 -2.66
N LEU A 156 -8.64 18.51 -2.28
CA LEU A 156 -8.25 19.86 -1.87
C LEU A 156 -8.05 20.82 -3.05
N TYR A 157 -7.64 20.30 -4.22
CA TYR A 157 -7.17 21.11 -5.34
C TYR A 157 -7.93 20.90 -6.65
N PHE A 158 -9.07 20.17 -6.64
CA PHE A 158 -9.82 19.83 -7.84
C PHE A 158 -10.28 21.05 -8.63
N SER A 159 -10.44 22.22 -8.00
CA SER A 159 -10.82 23.46 -8.67
C SER A 159 -9.80 23.89 -9.73
N ASN A 160 -8.52 23.59 -9.52
CA ASN A 160 -7.45 23.82 -10.49
C ASN A 160 -7.30 22.59 -11.38
N PHE A 161 -7.37 22.77 -12.71
CA PHE A 161 -7.29 21.68 -13.68
C PHE A 161 -6.02 20.83 -13.53
N TRP A 162 -4.85 21.48 -13.53
CA TRP A 162 -3.55 20.82 -13.54
C TRP A 162 -3.21 20.16 -12.21
N LEU A 163 -3.49 20.81 -11.08
CA LEU A 163 -3.30 20.20 -9.78
C LEU A 163 -4.28 19.02 -9.57
N GLY A 164 -5.54 19.17 -10.01
CA GLY A 164 -6.49 18.07 -9.99
C GLY A 164 -6.02 16.89 -10.84
N LEU A 165 -5.54 17.14 -12.06
CA LEU A 165 -5.01 16.11 -12.94
C LEU A 165 -3.79 15.41 -12.32
N PHE A 166 -2.86 16.16 -11.74
CA PHE A 166 -1.68 15.61 -11.06
C PHE A 166 -2.05 14.69 -9.89
N PHE A 167 -2.98 15.10 -9.02
CA PHE A 167 -3.36 14.25 -7.90
C PHE A 167 -4.19 13.04 -8.32
N LEU A 168 -5.06 13.17 -9.34
CA LEU A 168 -5.69 11.99 -9.93
C LEU A 168 -4.66 11.06 -10.57
N PHE A 169 -3.65 11.60 -11.25
CA PHE A 169 -2.55 10.80 -11.79
C PHE A 169 -1.87 9.97 -10.70
N LEU A 170 -1.53 10.58 -9.55
CA LEU A 170 -0.93 9.85 -8.42
C LEU A 170 -1.84 8.73 -7.91
N GLY A 171 -3.15 8.96 -7.81
CA GLY A 171 -4.10 7.93 -7.38
C GLY A 171 -4.29 6.82 -8.42
N VAL A 172 -4.54 7.20 -9.68
CA VAL A 172 -4.88 6.28 -10.76
C VAL A 172 -3.69 5.45 -11.18
N PHE A 173 -2.51 6.06 -11.34
CA PHE A 173 -1.34 5.32 -11.78
C PHE A 173 -0.65 4.53 -10.65
N SER A 174 -1.07 4.68 -9.39
CA SER A 174 -0.62 3.82 -8.30
C SER A 174 -1.52 2.61 -8.04
N LYS A 175 -2.85 2.79 -8.15
CA LYS A 175 -3.83 1.78 -7.74
C LYS A 175 -5.01 1.62 -8.71
N SER A 176 -4.79 1.94 -9.99
CA SER A 176 -5.76 1.76 -11.08
C SER A 176 -7.08 2.51 -10.80
N LEU A 177 -8.23 1.90 -11.08
CA LEU A 177 -9.56 2.52 -11.00
C LEU A 177 -9.90 3.07 -9.60
N LEU A 178 -9.32 2.52 -8.53
CA LEU A 178 -9.49 3.04 -7.18
C LEU A 178 -9.01 4.50 -7.07
N GLY A 179 -8.04 4.90 -7.90
CA GLY A 179 -7.57 6.27 -7.98
C GLY A 179 -8.65 7.30 -8.33
N PHE A 180 -9.72 6.88 -9.00
CA PHE A 180 -10.85 7.75 -9.38
C PHE A 180 -11.88 7.96 -8.27
N TYR A 181 -11.77 7.28 -7.13
CA TYR A 181 -12.69 7.43 -5.99
C TYR A 181 -13.05 8.89 -5.64
N PRO A 182 -12.10 9.83 -5.45
CA PRO A 182 -12.43 11.19 -5.05
C PRO A 182 -13.20 11.94 -6.15
N LEU A 183 -12.96 11.64 -7.43
CA LEU A 183 -13.72 12.18 -8.56
C LEU A 183 -15.16 11.65 -8.56
N ILE A 184 -15.35 10.36 -8.31
CA ILE A 184 -16.68 9.73 -8.25
C ILE A 184 -17.49 10.35 -7.11
N ILE A 185 -16.93 10.40 -5.90
CA ILE A 185 -17.62 10.94 -4.72
C ILE A 185 -17.90 12.44 -4.84
N LEU A 186 -16.99 13.23 -5.42
CA LEU A 186 -17.25 14.63 -5.75
C LEU A 186 -18.32 14.78 -6.84
N GLY A 187 -18.31 13.91 -7.85
CA GLY A 187 -19.32 13.89 -8.90
C GLY A 187 -20.72 13.65 -8.35
N LEU A 188 -20.89 12.63 -7.50
CA LEU A 188 -22.15 12.37 -6.80
C LEU A 188 -22.59 13.57 -5.95
N PHE A 189 -21.66 14.23 -5.27
CA PHE A 189 -21.96 15.43 -4.49
C PHE A 189 -22.42 16.60 -5.37
N TYR A 190 -21.80 16.82 -6.53
CA TYR A 190 -22.22 17.86 -7.49
C TYR A 190 -23.59 17.54 -8.11
N VAL A 191 -23.88 16.26 -8.40
CA VAL A 191 -25.21 15.82 -8.84
C VAL A 191 -26.25 16.11 -7.77
N TYR A 192 -25.97 15.77 -6.50
CA TYR A 192 -26.85 16.10 -5.38
C TYR A 192 -27.10 17.62 -5.26
N GLN A 193 -26.06 18.45 -5.37
CA GLN A 193 -26.22 19.91 -5.35
C GLN A 193 -27.04 20.43 -6.54
N LEU A 194 -26.89 19.83 -7.72
CA LEU A 194 -27.65 20.21 -8.92
C LEU A 194 -29.14 19.88 -8.74
N ILE A 195 -29.46 18.66 -8.30
CA ILE A 195 -30.84 18.21 -8.03
C ILE A 195 -31.48 19.10 -6.97
N GLY A 196 -30.74 19.41 -5.89
CA GLY A 196 -31.17 20.33 -4.84
C GLY A 196 -31.20 21.81 -5.26
N LYS A 197 -30.95 22.14 -6.54
CA LYS A 197 -30.88 23.51 -7.09
C LYS A 197 -29.91 24.45 -6.33
N LYS A 198 -28.89 23.89 -5.68
CA LYS A 198 -27.85 24.64 -4.93
C LYS A 198 -26.74 25.17 -5.85
N ILE A 199 -26.58 24.57 -7.02
CA ILE A 199 -25.65 25.02 -8.07
C ILE A 199 -26.38 25.16 -9.41
N SER A 200 -25.85 26.00 -10.28
CA SER A 200 -26.35 26.15 -11.66
C SER A 200 -25.90 25.00 -12.57
N LYS A 201 -26.68 24.74 -13.63
CA LYS A 201 -26.31 23.80 -14.70
C LYS A 201 -24.94 24.14 -15.31
N ASN A 202 -24.61 25.42 -15.44
CA ASN A 202 -23.31 25.86 -15.97
C ASN A 202 -22.14 25.50 -15.04
N GLN A 203 -22.31 25.63 -13.72
CA GLN A 203 -21.29 25.20 -12.75
C GLN A 203 -21.09 23.68 -12.81
N PHE A 204 -22.17 22.90 -12.88
CA PHE A 204 -22.10 21.46 -13.04
C PHE A 204 -21.39 21.06 -14.34
N LEU A 205 -21.75 21.67 -15.48
CA LEU A 205 -21.13 21.38 -16.77
C LEU A 205 -19.64 21.74 -16.79
N LYS A 206 -19.22 22.84 -16.14
CA LYS A 206 -17.79 23.18 -15.99
C LYS A 206 -17.05 22.11 -15.21
N PHE A 207 -17.62 21.60 -14.12
CA PHE A 207 -17.05 20.49 -13.37
C PHE A 207 -16.99 19.21 -14.23
N ALA A 208 -18.09 18.83 -14.87
CA ALA A 208 -18.20 17.61 -15.68
C ALA A 208 -17.21 17.60 -16.86
N LYS A 209 -17.13 18.69 -17.64
CA LYS A 209 -16.18 18.80 -18.78
C LYS A 209 -14.74 18.62 -18.32
N LYS A 210 -14.35 19.29 -17.23
CA LYS A 210 -13.02 19.12 -16.63
C LYS A 210 -12.77 17.67 -16.21
N SER A 211 -13.71 17.08 -15.47
CA SER A 211 -13.57 15.72 -14.95
C SER A 211 -13.46 14.69 -16.08
N VAL A 212 -14.26 14.82 -17.14
CA VAL A 212 -14.20 13.96 -18.34
C VAL A 212 -12.84 14.09 -19.03
N LEU A 213 -12.32 15.32 -19.19
CA LEU A 213 -11.00 15.51 -19.80
C LEU A 213 -9.87 14.90 -18.96
N GLN A 214 -9.95 15.02 -17.63
CA GLN A 214 -8.99 14.39 -16.72
C GLN A 214 -9.04 12.86 -16.82
N VAL A 215 -10.25 12.27 -16.81
CA VAL A 215 -10.43 10.83 -16.99
C VAL A 215 -9.88 10.38 -18.34
N PHE A 216 -10.21 11.09 -19.43
CA PHE A 216 -9.73 10.78 -20.77
C PHE A 216 -8.20 10.72 -20.83
N ILE A 217 -7.50 11.75 -20.32
CA ILE A 217 -6.02 11.79 -20.30
C ILE A 217 -5.44 10.60 -19.52
N LEU A 218 -5.99 10.29 -18.35
CA LEU A 218 -5.49 9.21 -17.51
C LEU A 218 -5.86 7.81 -18.05
N SER A 219 -6.94 7.71 -18.82
CA SER A 219 -7.38 6.48 -19.46
C SER A 219 -6.50 6.06 -20.65
N ILE A 220 -5.66 6.95 -21.19
CA ILE A 220 -4.78 6.64 -22.34
C ILE A 220 -3.92 5.41 -22.09
N TRP A 221 -3.30 5.30 -20.90
CA TRP A 221 -2.47 4.13 -20.59
C TRP A 221 -3.28 2.83 -20.60
N PHE A 222 -4.50 2.85 -20.07
CA PHE A 222 -5.39 1.68 -20.06
C PHE A 222 -5.81 1.29 -21.48
N PHE A 223 -6.09 2.26 -22.35
CA PHE A 223 -6.39 2.00 -23.76
C PHE A 223 -5.18 1.41 -24.50
N LEU A 224 -3.98 1.91 -24.25
CA LEU A 224 -2.76 1.34 -24.83
C LEU A 224 -2.53 -0.09 -24.36
N MET A 225 -2.65 -0.36 -23.06
CA MET A 225 -2.49 -1.73 -22.53
C MET A 225 -3.57 -2.67 -23.07
N LEU A 226 -4.80 -2.21 -23.20
CA LEU A 226 -5.88 -2.97 -23.81
C LEU A 226 -5.61 -3.26 -25.29
N PHE A 227 -5.10 -2.29 -26.04
CA PHE A 227 -4.79 -2.47 -27.45
C PHE A 227 -3.65 -3.48 -27.67
N VAL A 228 -2.59 -3.40 -26.85
CA VAL A 228 -1.41 -4.28 -26.97
C VAL A 228 -1.69 -5.69 -26.44
N TYR A 229 -2.28 -5.81 -25.25
CA TYR A 229 -2.41 -7.08 -24.52
C TYR A 229 -3.83 -7.67 -24.53
N LYS A 230 -4.80 -6.96 -25.11
CA LYS A 230 -6.16 -7.45 -25.39
C LYS A 230 -6.81 -8.12 -24.18
N GLU A 231 -7.31 -9.33 -24.35
CA GLU A 231 -7.99 -10.12 -23.33
C GLU A 231 -7.10 -10.42 -22.11
N THR A 232 -5.78 -10.56 -22.29
CA THR A 232 -4.86 -10.79 -21.18
C THR A 232 -4.87 -9.62 -20.22
N PHE A 233 -4.91 -8.38 -20.71
CA PHE A 233 -5.03 -7.20 -19.86
C PHE A 233 -6.39 -7.15 -19.15
N ILE A 234 -7.48 -7.45 -19.85
CA ILE A 234 -8.82 -7.51 -19.24
C ILE A 234 -8.83 -8.51 -18.08
N LYS A 235 -8.37 -9.74 -18.35
CA LYS A 235 -8.37 -10.83 -17.38
C LYS A 235 -7.50 -10.52 -16.16
N VAL A 236 -6.25 -10.13 -16.37
CA VAL A 236 -5.31 -9.87 -15.27
C VAL A 236 -5.72 -8.59 -14.52
N HIS A 237 -5.81 -7.47 -15.23
CA HIS A 237 -5.94 -6.16 -14.58
C HIS A 237 -7.35 -5.94 -13.98
N PHE A 238 -8.40 -6.26 -14.73
CA PHE A 238 -9.77 -5.96 -14.32
C PHE A 238 -10.46 -7.15 -13.67
N THR A 239 -10.40 -8.35 -14.27
CA THR A 239 -11.11 -9.51 -13.71
C THR A 239 -10.46 -10.01 -12.43
N ASP A 240 -9.16 -10.32 -12.46
CA ASP A 240 -8.47 -10.92 -11.32
C ASP A 240 -8.21 -9.90 -10.20
N HIS A 241 -7.66 -8.73 -10.53
CA HIS A 241 -7.20 -7.76 -9.52
C HIS A 241 -8.25 -6.74 -9.07
N LEU A 242 -9.37 -6.56 -9.78
CA LEU A 242 -10.46 -5.68 -9.35
C LEU A 242 -11.73 -6.46 -9.01
N LEU A 243 -12.29 -7.22 -9.95
CA LEU A 243 -13.58 -7.88 -9.76
C LEU A 243 -13.50 -9.05 -8.77
N ARG A 244 -12.60 -10.01 -8.99
CA ARG A 244 -12.48 -11.21 -8.14
C ARG A 244 -12.06 -10.89 -6.71
N ARG A 245 -11.27 -9.84 -6.48
CA ARG A 245 -10.96 -9.35 -5.12
C ARG A 245 -12.22 -8.86 -4.38
N VAL A 246 -13.19 -8.29 -5.09
CA VAL A 246 -14.47 -7.90 -4.50
C VAL A 246 -15.37 -9.10 -4.29
N THR A 247 -15.45 -10.03 -5.25
CA THR A 247 -16.46 -11.11 -5.26
C THR A 247 -16.00 -12.43 -4.63
N SER A 248 -14.70 -12.62 -4.39
CA SER A 248 -14.12 -13.87 -3.89
C SER A 248 -12.97 -13.61 -2.91
N SER A 249 -12.66 -14.60 -2.06
CA SER A 249 -11.52 -14.55 -1.13
C SER A 249 -10.32 -15.23 -1.77
N ILE A 250 -9.65 -14.52 -2.67
CA ILE A 250 -8.52 -15.08 -3.43
C ILE A 250 -7.25 -15.14 -2.56
N GLU A 251 -6.32 -16.04 -2.90
CA GLU A 251 -4.95 -16.06 -2.35
C GLU A 251 -4.90 -16.13 -0.80
N SER A 252 -5.76 -16.94 -0.18
CA SER A 252 -5.86 -17.11 1.28
C SER A 252 -6.27 -15.87 2.08
N HIS A 253 -6.73 -14.79 1.42
CA HIS A 253 -7.20 -13.58 2.09
C HIS A 253 -8.65 -13.69 2.55
N PHE A 254 -8.89 -14.63 3.45
CA PHE A 254 -10.18 -14.85 4.10
C PHE A 254 -10.41 -13.88 5.26
N GLY A 255 -11.67 -13.56 5.54
CA GLY A 255 -12.02 -12.83 6.76
C GLY A 255 -13.52 -12.73 6.98
N LYS A 256 -13.91 -12.58 8.25
CA LYS A 256 -15.32 -12.42 8.64
C LYS A 256 -15.89 -11.08 8.15
N ARG A 257 -17.22 -10.95 8.15
CA ARG A 257 -17.90 -9.71 7.72
C ARG A 257 -17.47 -8.48 8.52
N THR A 258 -17.17 -8.67 9.81
CA THR A 258 -16.73 -7.60 10.73
C THR A 258 -15.24 -7.30 10.63
N PHE A 259 -14.47 -7.97 9.76
CA PHE A 259 -13.00 -7.93 9.74
C PHE A 259 -12.42 -6.52 9.90
N TYR A 260 -12.92 -5.54 9.14
CA TYR A 260 -12.41 -4.17 9.19
C TYR A 260 -12.82 -3.39 10.44
N ILE A 261 -13.98 -3.73 11.02
CA ILE A 261 -14.42 -3.22 12.32
C ILE A 261 -13.52 -3.79 13.41
N ASP A 262 -13.23 -5.09 13.37
CA ASP A 262 -12.34 -5.76 14.34
C ASP A 262 -10.93 -5.17 14.31
N VAL A 263 -10.41 -4.87 13.11
CA VAL A 263 -9.10 -4.21 12.96
C VAL A 263 -9.12 -2.80 13.55
N PHE A 264 -10.18 -2.02 13.41
CA PHE A 264 -10.25 -0.71 14.08
C PHE A 264 -10.44 -0.83 15.59
N ILE A 265 -11.17 -1.84 16.07
CA ILE A 265 -11.29 -2.12 17.51
C ILE A 265 -9.92 -2.49 18.09
N SER A 266 -9.11 -3.32 17.42
CA SER A 266 -7.77 -3.64 17.92
C SER A 266 -6.82 -2.44 17.87
N GLN A 267 -7.01 -1.53 16.92
CA GLN A 267 -6.17 -0.34 16.76
C GLN A 267 -6.55 0.85 17.63
N TYR A 268 -7.82 1.01 18.01
CA TYR A 268 -8.28 2.18 18.76
C TYR A 268 -9.04 1.83 20.05
N SER A 269 -9.37 0.56 20.27
CA SER A 269 -10.06 0.09 21.47
C SER A 269 -11.30 0.94 21.78
N TYR A 270 -11.53 1.25 23.07
CA TYR A 270 -12.65 2.06 23.54
C TYR A 270 -12.71 3.48 22.94
N PHE A 271 -11.61 4.01 22.39
CA PHE A 271 -11.64 5.31 21.72
C PHE A 271 -12.57 5.31 20.50
N LEU A 272 -12.86 4.16 19.89
CA LEU A 272 -13.79 4.07 18.76
C LEU A 272 -15.21 4.56 19.12
N LEU A 273 -15.61 4.51 20.41
CA LEU A 273 -16.86 5.11 20.88
C LEU A 273 -16.91 6.62 20.63
N ALA A 274 -15.78 7.32 20.71
CA ALA A 274 -15.69 8.74 20.38
C ALA A 274 -15.90 9.00 18.87
N ALA A 275 -15.47 8.08 18.00
CA ALA A 275 -15.75 8.19 16.57
C ALA A 275 -17.24 8.01 16.27
N LEU A 276 -17.91 7.05 16.93
CA LEU A 276 -19.36 6.86 16.82
C LEU A 276 -20.15 8.06 17.36
N ALA A 277 -19.77 8.58 18.54
CA ALA A 277 -20.36 9.80 19.10
C ALA A 277 -20.20 10.98 18.14
N SER A 278 -19.07 11.07 17.43
CA SER A 278 -18.81 12.13 16.47
C SER A 278 -19.71 12.07 15.25
N LEU A 279 -20.05 10.88 14.76
CA LEU A 279 -21.07 10.74 13.71
C LEU A 279 -22.40 11.33 14.18
N ILE A 280 -22.84 10.98 15.40
CA ILE A 280 -24.08 11.51 15.99
C ILE A 280 -24.02 13.03 16.10
N ILE A 281 -22.91 13.60 16.59
CA ILE A 281 -22.74 15.05 16.73
C ILE A 281 -22.76 15.73 15.35
N ILE A 282 -22.05 15.21 14.35
CA ILE A 282 -22.01 15.77 12.99
C ILE A 282 -23.41 15.77 12.38
N PHE A 283 -24.15 14.67 12.48
CA PHE A 283 -25.52 14.59 11.97
C PHE A 283 -26.46 15.52 12.74
N LYS A 284 -26.36 15.58 14.07
CA LYS A 284 -27.13 16.52 14.88
C LYS A 284 -26.85 17.96 14.46
N ASP A 285 -25.59 18.34 14.29
CA ASP A 285 -25.19 19.68 13.85
C ASP A 285 -25.71 20.00 12.44
N TYR A 286 -25.78 19.01 11.55
CA TYR A 286 -26.32 19.16 10.20
C TYR A 286 -27.84 19.37 10.22
N ILE A 287 -28.59 18.52 10.92
CA ILE A 287 -30.04 18.65 11.09
C ILE A 287 -30.39 19.98 11.75
N SER A 288 -29.59 20.40 12.75
CA SER A 288 -29.71 21.69 13.42
C SER A 288 -29.26 22.89 12.57
N LYS A 289 -28.91 22.69 11.29
CA LYS A 289 -28.40 23.70 10.35
C LYS A 289 -27.15 24.46 10.81
N LYS A 290 -26.39 23.93 11.79
CA LYS A 290 -25.13 24.51 12.26
C LYS A 290 -23.98 24.29 11.29
N ILE A 291 -24.08 23.26 10.45
CA ILE A 291 -23.12 22.98 9.38
C ILE A 291 -23.84 22.86 8.04
N LYS A 292 -23.18 23.30 6.97
CA LYS A 292 -23.67 23.21 5.58
C LYS A 292 -23.29 21.86 4.95
N ASP A 293 -23.96 21.52 3.86
CA ASP A 293 -23.73 20.31 3.05
C ASP A 293 -22.25 20.08 2.73
N ASP A 294 -21.52 21.12 2.30
CA ASP A 294 -20.09 21.01 1.99
C ASP A 294 -19.31 20.49 3.20
N LYS A 295 -19.63 20.98 4.41
CA LYS A 295 -18.96 20.58 5.64
C LYS A 295 -19.36 19.17 6.08
N LEU A 296 -20.62 18.77 5.87
CA LEU A 296 -21.05 17.39 6.12
C LEU A 296 -20.30 16.42 5.20
N PHE A 297 -20.32 16.71 3.90
CA PHE A 297 -19.62 15.94 2.88
C PHE A 297 -18.12 15.83 3.19
N LEU A 298 -17.47 16.96 3.46
CA LEU A 298 -16.08 17.04 3.87
C LEU A 298 -15.77 16.16 5.09
N SER A 299 -16.66 16.15 6.07
CA SER A 299 -16.48 15.40 7.31
C SER A 299 -16.60 13.89 7.13
N LEU A 300 -17.23 13.40 6.05
CA LEU A 300 -17.62 11.99 5.87
C LEU A 300 -17.20 11.39 4.52
N PHE A 301 -16.40 12.10 3.70
CA PHE A 301 -16.16 11.70 2.30
C PHE A 301 -15.47 10.36 2.12
N LEU A 302 -14.81 9.81 3.15
CA LEU A 302 -14.17 8.48 3.13
C LEU A 302 -15.02 7.39 3.81
N LEU A 303 -16.14 7.76 4.43
CA LEU A 303 -17.07 6.78 5.00
C LEU A 303 -17.61 5.81 3.94
N PRO A 304 -18.00 6.23 2.72
CA PRO A 304 -18.41 5.30 1.67
C PRO A 304 -17.35 4.26 1.32
N TRP A 305 -16.06 4.64 1.31
CA TRP A 305 -14.96 3.70 1.10
C TRP A 305 -14.90 2.64 2.21
N PHE A 306 -14.97 3.06 3.48
CA PHE A 306 -15.00 2.13 4.60
C PHE A 306 -16.19 1.16 4.52
N LEU A 307 -17.38 1.66 4.17
CA LEU A 307 -18.56 0.81 3.97
C LEU A 307 -18.35 -0.18 2.83
N PHE A 308 -17.82 0.27 1.69
CA PHE A 308 -17.49 -0.59 0.55
C PHE A 308 -16.52 -1.71 0.93
N LEU A 309 -15.47 -1.43 1.69
CA LEU A 309 -14.51 -2.45 2.14
C LEU A 309 -15.19 -3.57 2.92
N ASN A 310 -16.19 -3.26 3.75
CA ASN A 310 -16.91 -4.29 4.51
C ASN A 310 -17.69 -5.25 3.59
N LEU A 311 -18.08 -4.81 2.39
CA LEU A 311 -18.79 -5.63 1.38
C LEU A 311 -17.85 -6.56 0.58
N THR A 312 -16.56 -6.23 0.47
CA THR A 312 -15.59 -7.04 -0.30
C THR A 312 -15.35 -8.41 0.33
N LYS A 313 -15.02 -9.42 -0.48
CA LYS A 313 -14.75 -10.80 -0.01
C LYS A 313 -13.28 -11.04 0.33
N THR A 314 -12.35 -10.48 -0.45
CA THR A 314 -10.92 -10.51 -0.10
C THR A 314 -10.67 -9.55 1.06
N LYS A 315 -10.17 -10.06 2.19
CA LYS A 315 -9.93 -9.28 3.41
C LYS A 315 -8.44 -9.12 3.66
N ILE A 316 -7.98 -7.89 3.51
CA ILE A 316 -6.58 -7.50 3.69
C ILE A 316 -6.53 -6.25 4.56
N SER A 317 -5.78 -6.28 5.66
CA SER A 317 -5.79 -5.23 6.69
C SER A 317 -5.42 -3.86 6.13
N TRP A 318 -4.40 -3.78 5.29
CA TRP A 318 -3.92 -2.50 4.72
C TRP A 318 -4.88 -1.85 3.71
N TYR A 319 -5.95 -2.51 3.29
CA TYR A 319 -7.01 -1.82 2.53
C TYR A 319 -7.69 -0.73 3.35
N LEU A 320 -7.59 -0.78 4.69
CA LEU A 320 -8.03 0.31 5.57
C LEU A 320 -7.19 1.57 5.46
N TYR A 321 -5.99 1.53 4.87
CA TYR A 321 -5.05 2.65 4.89
C TYR A 321 -5.72 3.98 4.48
N PRO A 322 -6.53 4.05 3.40
CA PRO A 322 -7.22 5.29 3.05
C PRO A 322 -8.37 5.69 3.99
N ALA A 323 -8.92 4.77 4.79
CA ALA A 323 -9.97 5.04 5.77
C ALA A 323 -9.42 5.53 7.12
N ILE A 324 -8.14 5.31 7.43
CA ILE A 324 -7.54 5.72 8.72
C ILE A 324 -7.74 7.21 9.00
N PRO A 325 -7.47 8.15 8.06
CA PRO A 325 -7.61 9.58 8.34
C PRO A 325 -9.06 9.99 8.67
N GLN A 326 -10.04 9.25 8.16
CA GLN A 326 -11.45 9.49 8.44
C GLN A 326 -11.81 9.09 9.87
N VAL A 327 -11.30 7.95 10.34
CA VAL A 327 -11.52 7.49 11.70
C VAL A 327 -10.83 8.41 12.70
N THR A 328 -9.57 8.78 12.46
CA THR A 328 -8.82 9.69 13.35
C THR A 328 -9.40 11.11 13.38
N PHE A 329 -9.95 11.58 12.26
CA PHE A 329 -10.75 12.80 12.22
C PHE A 329 -11.99 12.70 13.12
N LEU A 330 -12.74 11.60 13.03
CA LEU A 330 -13.89 11.38 13.90
C LEU A 330 -13.48 11.24 15.37
N LEU A 331 -12.35 10.61 15.69
CA LEU A 331 -11.82 10.56 17.06
C LEU A 331 -11.50 11.97 17.61
N ALA A 332 -11.00 12.87 16.77
CA ALA A 332 -10.66 14.23 17.16
C ALA A 332 -11.85 15.20 17.16
N TYR A 333 -12.95 14.89 16.47
CA TYR A 333 -14.10 15.79 16.30
C TYR A 333 -14.76 16.26 17.61
N PRO A 334 -14.93 15.45 18.68
CA PRO A 334 -15.58 15.90 19.92
C PRO A 334 -14.84 17.07 20.58
N LEU A 335 -13.52 17.16 20.37
CA LEU A 335 -12.70 18.27 20.88
C LEU A 335 -13.13 19.64 20.34
N VAL A 336 -13.86 19.67 19.21
CA VAL A 336 -14.42 20.90 18.65
C VAL A 336 -15.46 21.52 19.59
N LEU A 337 -16.19 20.69 20.35
CA LEU A 337 -17.22 21.15 21.28
C LEU A 337 -16.62 21.93 22.46
N ILE A 338 -15.47 21.50 22.94
CA ILE A 338 -14.77 22.09 24.08
C ILE A 338 -13.67 23.07 23.68
N LYS A 339 -13.56 23.43 22.39
CA LYS A 339 -12.47 24.28 21.89
C LYS A 339 -12.39 25.66 22.55
N LYS A 340 -13.49 26.14 23.14
CA LYS A 340 -13.54 27.39 23.91
C LYS A 340 -12.86 27.25 25.29
N HIS A 341 -12.88 26.06 25.88
CA HIS A 341 -12.26 25.74 27.16
C HIS A 341 -10.80 25.31 26.96
N LYS A 342 -9.92 26.29 26.76
CA LYS A 342 -8.52 26.07 26.34
C LYS A 342 -7.73 25.13 27.26
N TYR A 343 -7.91 25.24 28.59
CA TYR A 343 -7.20 24.40 29.56
C TYR A 343 -7.64 22.94 29.48
N LEU A 344 -8.95 22.68 29.47
CA LEU A 344 -9.50 21.33 29.32
C LEU A 344 -9.08 20.71 27.98
N LEU A 345 -9.14 21.48 26.88
CA LEU A 345 -8.67 21.01 25.58
C LEU A 345 -7.18 20.62 25.62
N ASN A 346 -6.32 21.46 26.20
CA ASN A 346 -4.89 21.18 26.30
C ASN A 346 -4.63 19.93 27.15
N PHE A 347 -5.32 19.81 28.29
CA PHE A 347 -5.22 18.64 29.16
C PHE A 347 -5.59 17.36 28.41
N LEU A 348 -6.77 17.31 27.76
CA LEU A 348 -7.21 16.13 27.03
C LEU A 348 -6.30 15.77 25.85
N VAL A 349 -5.88 16.77 25.06
CA VAL A 349 -4.94 16.53 23.94
C VAL A 349 -3.61 15.98 24.47
N LEU A 350 -3.08 16.51 25.58
CA LEU A 350 -1.85 16.04 26.19
C LEU A 350 -2.01 14.61 26.73
N THR A 351 -3.07 14.32 27.47
CA THR A 351 -3.34 12.98 28.01
C THR A 351 -3.45 11.94 26.89
N LEU A 352 -4.19 12.25 25.82
CA LEU A 352 -4.31 11.34 24.68
C LEU A 352 -2.99 11.19 23.93
N PHE A 353 -2.21 12.26 23.80
CA PHE A 353 -0.87 12.21 23.20
C PHE A 353 0.08 11.32 24.00
N LEU A 354 0.09 11.46 25.33
CA LEU A 354 0.92 10.63 26.23
C LEU A 354 0.48 9.16 26.19
N SER A 355 -0.83 8.89 26.18
CA SER A 355 -1.38 7.54 26.05
C SER A 355 -0.98 6.88 24.73
N LEU A 356 -1.06 7.61 23.61
CA LEU A 356 -0.63 7.13 22.30
C LEU A 356 0.88 6.88 22.26
N SER A 357 1.67 7.81 22.80
CA SER A 357 3.13 7.69 22.86
C SER A 357 3.55 6.47 23.69
N TYR A 358 2.89 6.26 24.84
CA TYR A 358 3.10 5.09 25.67
C TYR A 358 2.83 3.80 24.90
N ARG A 359 1.69 3.71 24.20
CA ARG A 359 1.37 2.53 23.39
C ARG A 359 2.42 2.28 22.31
N VAL A 360 2.78 3.29 21.53
CA VAL A 360 3.74 3.14 20.42
C VAL A 360 5.11 2.68 20.92
N ILE A 361 5.59 3.24 22.02
CA ILE A 361 6.91 2.94 22.56
C ILE A 361 6.91 1.57 23.26
N PHE A 362 5.96 1.32 24.16
CA PHE A 362 6.01 0.16 25.05
C PHE A 362 5.18 -1.03 24.57
N THR A 363 4.00 -0.80 24.01
CA THR A 363 3.12 -1.89 23.54
C THR A 363 3.50 -2.36 22.15
N ASP A 364 3.66 -1.42 21.20
CA ASP A 364 3.97 -1.74 19.81
C ASP A 364 5.48 -1.91 19.57
N ASN A 365 6.30 -1.67 20.61
CA ASN A 365 7.75 -1.82 20.63
C ASN A 365 8.42 -1.21 19.38
N PHE A 366 8.05 0.03 19.05
CA PHE A 366 8.30 0.65 17.74
C PHE A 366 9.73 0.47 17.20
N PHE A 367 10.75 0.62 18.03
CA PHE A 367 12.15 0.52 17.60
C PHE A 367 12.61 -0.91 17.27
N ASN A 368 11.96 -1.93 17.85
CA ASN A 368 12.30 -3.34 17.65
C ASN A 368 11.35 -4.05 16.68
N SER A 369 10.26 -3.40 16.28
CA SER A 369 9.30 -3.95 15.31
C SER A 369 9.83 -3.80 13.89
N PHE A 370 10.31 -4.90 13.31
CA PHE A 370 10.74 -5.00 11.91
C PHE A 370 9.73 -5.82 11.08
N TYR A 371 9.57 -5.48 9.81
CA TYR A 371 8.61 -6.15 8.92
C TYR A 371 9.25 -7.25 8.06
N SER A 372 10.57 -7.37 8.07
CA SER A 372 11.34 -8.34 7.30
C SER A 372 12.62 -8.72 8.07
N ALA A 373 13.25 -9.81 7.67
CA ALA A 373 14.44 -10.34 8.31
C ALA A 373 15.38 -11.00 7.29
N TYR A 374 16.64 -11.18 7.67
CA TYR A 374 17.64 -11.95 6.92
C TYR A 374 17.42 -13.47 7.11
N ASP A 375 16.32 -13.96 6.55
CA ASP A 375 15.89 -15.36 6.67
C ASP A 375 16.72 -16.32 5.78
N ALA A 376 16.37 -17.61 5.81
CA ALA A 376 17.03 -18.64 5.02
C ALA A 376 16.92 -18.37 3.51
N ILE A 377 15.77 -17.86 3.04
CA ILE A 377 15.53 -17.58 1.62
C ILE A 377 16.42 -16.45 1.14
N TYR A 378 16.53 -15.35 1.90
CA TYR A 378 17.47 -14.27 1.61
C TYR A 378 18.90 -14.80 1.48
N LYS A 379 19.36 -15.57 2.48
CA LYS A 379 20.74 -16.10 2.53
C LYS A 379 21.03 -17.05 1.36
N VAL A 380 20.07 -17.90 0.99
CA VAL A 380 20.17 -18.77 -0.20
C VAL A 380 20.25 -17.93 -1.47
N SER A 381 19.41 -16.92 -1.61
CA SER A 381 19.36 -16.04 -2.79
C SER A 381 20.69 -15.34 -3.00
N TRP A 382 21.25 -14.77 -1.93
CA TRP A 382 22.54 -14.07 -1.95
C TRP A 382 23.69 -15.01 -2.32
N LEU A 383 23.77 -16.19 -1.67
CA LEU A 383 24.80 -17.18 -1.99
C LEU A 383 24.68 -17.71 -3.42
N ALA A 384 23.44 -17.93 -3.88
CA ALA A 384 23.18 -18.42 -5.23
C ALA A 384 23.54 -17.36 -6.29
N LYS A 385 23.33 -16.06 -6.01
CA LYS A 385 23.65 -14.96 -6.93
C LYS A 385 25.10 -15.03 -7.40
N GLU A 386 26.04 -15.34 -6.51
CA GLU A 386 27.47 -15.44 -6.83
C GLU A 386 27.83 -16.73 -7.59
N LYS A 387 27.17 -17.85 -7.26
CA LYS A 387 27.58 -19.19 -7.72
C LYS A 387 26.79 -19.74 -8.91
N CYS A 388 25.60 -19.20 -9.17
CA CYS A 388 24.61 -19.83 -10.03
C CYS A 388 24.17 -18.91 -11.17
N SER A 389 23.94 -19.50 -12.34
CA SER A 389 23.42 -18.82 -13.55
C SER A 389 21.89 -18.71 -13.57
N SER A 390 21.19 -19.65 -12.94
CA SER A 390 19.73 -19.66 -12.74
C SER A 390 19.39 -20.48 -11.49
N LEU A 391 18.24 -20.22 -10.90
CA LEU A 391 17.79 -20.90 -9.66
C LEU A 391 16.45 -21.60 -9.87
N TYR A 392 16.39 -22.88 -9.53
CA TYR A 392 15.16 -23.68 -9.53
C TYR A 392 14.71 -23.88 -8.09
N VAL A 393 13.52 -23.39 -7.76
CA VAL A 393 13.00 -23.39 -6.39
C VAL A 393 11.83 -24.36 -6.33
N LEU A 394 11.97 -25.41 -5.54
CA LEU A 394 10.84 -26.23 -5.14
C LEU A 394 10.13 -25.50 -4.00
N ILE A 395 8.90 -25.04 -4.24
CA ILE A 395 8.05 -24.36 -3.25
C ILE A 395 7.78 -25.30 -2.08
N SER A 396 7.74 -24.83 -0.83
CA SER A 396 7.58 -25.68 0.37
C SER A 396 6.39 -26.65 0.28
N PRO A 397 6.42 -27.83 0.94
CA PRO A 397 5.28 -28.74 0.99
C PRO A 397 3.99 -28.07 1.47
N THR A 398 4.08 -27.23 2.51
CA THR A 398 2.94 -26.51 3.09
C THR A 398 2.32 -25.53 2.08
N ASP A 399 3.14 -24.77 1.37
CA ASP A 399 2.66 -23.84 0.37
C ASP A 399 2.09 -24.60 -0.83
N ARG A 400 2.75 -25.65 -1.34
CA ARG A 400 2.19 -26.47 -2.43
C ARG A 400 0.78 -26.98 -2.09
N ASN A 401 0.58 -27.52 -0.89
CA ASN A 401 -0.74 -27.97 -0.43
C ASN A 401 -1.76 -26.82 -0.37
N THR A 402 -1.33 -25.64 0.08
CA THR A 402 -2.18 -24.44 0.14
C THR A 402 -2.60 -24.03 -1.27
N TYR A 403 -1.66 -23.98 -2.22
CA TYR A 403 -1.95 -23.65 -3.63
C TYR A 403 -2.86 -24.70 -4.28
N ASP A 404 -2.64 -25.98 -4.03
CA ASP A 404 -3.50 -27.06 -4.55
C ASP A 404 -4.93 -26.95 -4.00
N THR A 405 -5.08 -26.61 -2.71
CA THR A 405 -6.38 -26.34 -2.07
C THR A 405 -7.07 -25.11 -2.69
N LEU A 406 -6.35 -24.00 -2.83
CA LEU A 406 -6.90 -22.81 -3.48
C LEU A 406 -7.27 -23.07 -4.94
N ARG A 407 -6.51 -23.92 -5.65
CA ARG A 407 -6.80 -24.30 -7.04
C ARG A 407 -8.10 -25.11 -7.13
N SER A 408 -8.31 -26.07 -6.23
CA SER A 408 -9.55 -26.87 -6.21
C SER A 408 -10.79 -26.02 -5.89
N MET A 409 -10.62 -24.93 -5.14
CA MET A 409 -11.69 -23.97 -4.82
C MET A 409 -11.86 -22.84 -5.86
N ASN A 410 -11.08 -22.82 -6.94
CA ASN A 410 -11.05 -21.71 -7.91
C ASN A 410 -10.77 -20.34 -7.27
N LEU A 411 -9.83 -20.30 -6.31
CA LEU A 411 -9.43 -19.10 -5.57
C LEU A 411 -8.04 -18.57 -5.95
N LEU A 412 -7.36 -19.21 -6.92
CA LEU A 412 -6.15 -18.67 -7.55
C LEU A 412 -6.50 -17.71 -8.68
N ILE A 413 -5.69 -16.68 -8.87
CA ILE A 413 -5.73 -15.75 -10.01
C ILE A 413 -4.58 -16.04 -10.98
N SER A 414 -4.60 -15.41 -12.16
CA SER A 414 -3.62 -15.67 -13.23
C SER A 414 -2.16 -15.49 -12.79
N THR A 415 -1.94 -14.72 -11.73
CA THR A 415 -0.61 -14.35 -11.26
C THR A 415 -0.19 -15.00 -9.94
N SER A 416 -1.06 -15.80 -9.31
CA SER A 416 -0.80 -16.36 -7.98
C SER A 416 0.49 -17.18 -7.91
N GLU A 417 0.82 -17.92 -8.97
CA GLU A 417 2.01 -18.78 -9.02
C GLU A 417 3.28 -18.06 -9.49
N MET A 418 3.20 -16.79 -9.88
CA MET A 418 4.36 -16.07 -10.45
C MET A 418 5.38 -15.63 -9.38
N TYR A 419 4.93 -15.46 -8.14
CA TYR A 419 5.73 -14.90 -7.04
C TYR A 419 6.30 -15.96 -6.10
N GLY A 420 5.58 -17.08 -5.93
CA GLY A 420 5.84 -17.95 -4.79
C GLY A 420 5.47 -17.28 -3.46
N PRO A 421 5.72 -17.98 -2.34
CA PRO A 421 5.56 -17.40 -1.01
C PRO A 421 6.60 -16.29 -0.72
N HIS A 422 7.75 -16.33 -1.42
CA HIS A 422 8.89 -15.46 -1.17
C HIS A 422 9.39 -14.76 -2.44
N PRO A 423 8.67 -13.76 -2.99
CA PRO A 423 9.13 -13.01 -4.17
C PRO A 423 10.49 -12.32 -3.99
N SER A 424 10.94 -12.09 -2.76
CA SER A 424 12.29 -11.58 -2.45
C SER A 424 13.42 -12.44 -3.06
N ILE A 425 13.21 -13.75 -3.24
CA ILE A 425 14.18 -14.64 -3.88
C ILE A 425 14.55 -14.19 -5.30
N ILE A 426 13.58 -13.67 -6.05
CA ILE A 426 13.77 -13.20 -7.42
C ILE A 426 14.57 -11.89 -7.41
N TYR A 427 14.23 -10.98 -6.49
CA TYR A 427 14.92 -9.71 -6.36
C TYR A 427 16.40 -9.89 -5.98
N TYR A 428 16.68 -10.67 -4.92
CA TYR A 428 18.03 -10.82 -4.39
C TYR A 428 18.90 -11.78 -5.19
N PHE A 429 18.33 -12.73 -5.94
CA PHE A 429 19.10 -13.59 -6.83
C PHE A 429 19.53 -12.86 -8.12
N GLU A 430 18.77 -11.85 -8.56
CA GLU A 430 19.04 -10.98 -9.73
C GLU A 430 19.14 -11.67 -11.10
N LYS A 431 18.89 -12.98 -11.15
CA LYS A 431 18.90 -13.80 -12.36
C LYS A 431 17.59 -14.58 -12.44
N LYS A 432 17.42 -15.40 -13.48
CA LYS A 432 16.17 -16.13 -13.72
C LYS A 432 15.90 -17.16 -12.61
N VAL A 433 14.74 -17.05 -11.96
CA VAL A 433 14.22 -18.01 -11.00
C VAL A 433 13.04 -18.78 -11.61
N SER A 434 13.07 -20.11 -11.46
CA SER A 434 11.97 -20.99 -11.84
C SER A 434 11.33 -21.59 -10.59
N LEU A 435 10.13 -21.11 -10.26
CA LEU A 435 9.33 -21.64 -9.16
C LEU A 435 8.60 -22.91 -9.62
N ILE A 436 8.65 -23.96 -8.81
CA ILE A 436 8.06 -25.26 -9.15
C ILE A 436 7.18 -25.72 -7.99
N TYR A 437 5.88 -25.86 -8.28
CA TYR A 437 4.83 -26.22 -7.32
C TYR A 437 4.52 -27.73 -7.27
N ASN A 438 5.22 -28.55 -8.05
CA ASN A 438 5.03 -30.00 -8.06
C ASN A 438 6.37 -30.71 -7.94
N LYS A 439 6.50 -31.53 -6.89
CA LYS A 439 7.73 -32.25 -6.55
C LYS A 439 8.18 -33.20 -7.65
N ASN A 440 7.28 -33.99 -8.23
CA ASN A 440 7.62 -34.93 -9.30
C ASN A 440 8.11 -34.17 -10.54
N LYS A 441 7.46 -33.06 -10.89
CA LYS A 441 7.91 -32.16 -11.97
C LYS A 441 9.27 -31.56 -11.67
N PHE A 442 9.56 -31.21 -10.41
CA PHE A 442 10.88 -30.73 -10.00
C PHE A 442 11.96 -31.80 -10.19
N ILE A 443 11.74 -33.01 -9.66
CA ILE A 443 12.68 -34.13 -9.74
C ILE A 443 12.94 -34.53 -11.21
N SER A 444 11.88 -34.63 -12.03
CA SER A 444 12.00 -34.96 -13.46
C SER A 444 12.78 -33.92 -14.26
N LYS A 445 12.85 -32.65 -13.80
CA LYS A 445 13.63 -31.60 -14.44
C LYS A 445 15.12 -31.66 -14.11
N ILE A 446 15.52 -32.23 -12.97
CA ILE A 446 16.92 -32.24 -12.50
C ILE A 446 17.91 -32.69 -13.59
N PRO A 447 17.66 -33.78 -14.35
CA PRO A 447 18.58 -34.21 -15.40
C PRO A 447 18.86 -33.15 -16.47
N SER A 448 17.83 -32.36 -16.83
CA SER A 448 17.88 -31.32 -17.89
C SER A 448 18.49 -29.99 -17.44
N ILE A 449 18.72 -29.80 -16.14
CA ILE A 449 19.23 -28.54 -15.60
C ILE A 449 20.73 -28.41 -15.91
N LYS A 450 21.12 -27.21 -16.37
CA LYS A 450 22.52 -26.85 -16.66
C LYS A 450 23.39 -27.01 -15.41
N LYS A 451 24.65 -27.43 -15.58
CA LYS A 451 25.61 -27.57 -14.45
C LYS A 451 25.84 -26.26 -13.68
N THR A 452 25.76 -25.13 -14.38
CA THR A 452 25.90 -23.78 -13.80
C THR A 452 24.64 -23.31 -13.07
N ALA A 453 23.54 -24.07 -13.07
CA ALA A 453 22.31 -23.71 -12.37
C ALA A 453 22.25 -24.38 -11.00
N CYS A 454 21.51 -23.77 -10.10
CA CYS A 454 21.32 -24.28 -8.75
C CYS A 454 19.86 -24.64 -8.50
N LEU A 455 19.68 -25.52 -7.52
CA LEU A 455 18.39 -26.00 -7.08
C LEU A 455 18.26 -25.72 -5.59
N THR A 456 17.09 -25.29 -5.15
CA THR A 456 16.81 -25.13 -3.74
C THR A 456 15.47 -25.74 -3.36
N LEU A 457 15.47 -26.39 -2.20
CA LEU A 457 14.32 -27.08 -1.62
C LEU A 457 14.48 -27.16 -0.10
N GLU A 458 13.37 -27.43 0.59
CA GLU A 458 13.39 -27.67 2.03
C GLU A 458 13.88 -29.08 2.37
N LYS A 459 14.40 -29.25 3.60
CA LYS A 459 14.89 -30.52 4.14
C LYS A 459 13.88 -31.67 4.00
N VAL A 460 12.59 -31.38 4.19
CA VAL A 460 11.51 -32.37 4.12
C VAL A 460 11.37 -32.97 2.71
N ASP A 461 11.82 -32.25 1.67
CA ASP A 461 11.77 -32.73 0.30
C ASP A 461 13.02 -33.51 -0.14
N LEU A 462 13.96 -33.79 0.78
CA LEU A 462 15.16 -34.61 0.54
C LEU A 462 14.95 -36.12 0.73
N ASP A 463 13.74 -36.61 0.48
CA ASP A 463 13.40 -38.04 0.49
C ASP A 463 13.89 -38.79 -0.77
N PHE A 464 14.41 -38.08 -1.78
CA PHE A 464 15.10 -38.67 -2.93
C PHE A 464 16.62 -38.63 -2.74
N ASN A 465 17.34 -39.61 -3.29
CA ASN A 465 18.82 -39.64 -3.22
C ASN A 465 19.44 -38.55 -4.14
N PRO A 466 20.06 -37.48 -3.61
CA PRO A 466 20.63 -36.42 -4.44
C PRO A 466 21.85 -36.89 -5.25
N GLN A 467 22.57 -37.91 -4.76
CA GLN A 467 23.72 -38.47 -5.46
C GLN A 467 23.31 -39.15 -6.78
N LYS A 468 22.13 -39.76 -6.84
CA LYS A 468 21.56 -40.33 -8.09
C LYS A 468 21.47 -39.29 -9.21
N TYR A 469 21.35 -38.02 -8.86
CA TYR A 469 21.22 -36.91 -9.81
C TYR A 469 22.50 -36.06 -9.91
N ASN A 470 23.62 -36.55 -9.36
CA ASN A 470 24.90 -35.83 -9.30
C ASN A 470 24.79 -34.44 -8.63
N LEU A 471 23.93 -34.30 -7.63
CA LEU A 471 23.78 -33.05 -6.90
C LEU A 471 24.80 -32.95 -5.76
N ASN A 472 25.55 -31.86 -5.73
CA ASN A 472 26.42 -31.48 -4.64
C ASN A 472 25.73 -30.41 -3.78
N LEU A 473 25.74 -30.59 -2.47
CA LEU A 473 25.27 -29.57 -1.53
C LEU A 473 26.29 -28.42 -1.51
N ILE A 474 25.84 -27.20 -1.82
CA ILE A 474 26.67 -26.00 -1.66
C ILE A 474 26.66 -25.57 -0.21
N LYS A 475 25.46 -25.36 0.35
CA LYS A 475 25.22 -24.93 1.73
C LYS A 475 23.74 -25.12 2.08
N ASN A 476 23.44 -25.23 3.37
CA ASN A 476 22.09 -25.11 3.89
C ASN A 476 22.01 -23.94 4.88
N PHE A 477 20.83 -23.32 4.94
CA PHE A 477 20.48 -22.31 5.93
C PHE A 477 19.17 -22.75 6.56
N ASP A 478 19.20 -23.06 7.85
CA ASP A 478 18.06 -23.64 8.57
C ASP A 478 17.53 -24.91 7.85
N SER A 479 16.25 -24.91 7.44
CA SER A 479 15.62 -25.98 6.68
C SER A 479 15.81 -25.88 5.16
N GLN A 480 16.39 -24.79 4.63
CA GLN A 480 16.53 -24.57 3.19
C GLN A 480 17.91 -25.01 2.69
N TYR A 481 17.92 -25.85 1.65
CA TYR A 481 19.14 -26.43 1.08
C TYR A 481 19.39 -25.89 -0.32
N LEU A 482 20.65 -25.61 -0.66
CA LEU A 482 21.08 -25.15 -1.98
C LEU A 482 22.04 -26.16 -2.60
N PHE A 483 21.66 -26.72 -3.75
CA PHE A 483 22.42 -27.70 -4.50
C PHE A 483 22.88 -27.17 -5.85
N GLN A 484 23.94 -27.78 -6.37
CA GLN A 484 24.42 -27.60 -7.75
C GLN A 484 24.87 -28.94 -8.32
N LYS A 485 24.71 -29.14 -9.62
CA LYS A 485 25.12 -30.38 -10.29
C LYS A 485 26.66 -30.44 -10.40
N ARG A 486 27.27 -31.57 -10.05
CA ARG A 486 28.73 -31.79 -10.17
C ARG A 486 29.17 -31.68 -11.64
N SER A 487 30.33 -31.07 -11.88
CA SER A 487 31.12 -31.35 -13.08
C SER A 487 31.71 -32.74 -12.91
N LEU A 488 31.36 -33.65 -13.83
CA LEU A 488 32.12 -34.90 -14.02
C LEU A 488 33.58 -34.59 -14.29
#